data_AF-A0A7X5ARJ0-F1
#
_entry.id   AF-A0A7X5ARJ0-F1
#
_cell.length_a   1.000
_cell.length_b   1.000
_cell.length_c   1.000
_cell.angle_alpha   90.00
_cell.angle_beta   90.00
_cell.angle_gamma   90.00
#
_symmetry.space_group_name_H-M   'P 1'
#
loop_
_entity.id
_entity.type
_entity.pdbx_description
1 polymer ?
#
loop_
_entity_poly.entity_id
_entity_poly.type
_entity_poly.pdbx_seq_one_letter_code
_entity_poly.pdbx_strand_id
1 'polypeptide(L)'
;MRFHQVKELVDWAAGYHRRLAEQYAALAGGEVGERVQMALEYLAEHERKMEQELTEYRQDGSDHGAVLEAWFDDPADFPHPPVLERLPECIDCSNVQSVLSTALTAHRTLQDLYDHRAERAAGSDEREFFEALSRGHEGEVRRIARDMQRLEDY
;
A
#
# COMPACT_ATOMS: atom_id res chain seq x y z
N MET A 1 -5.03 -18.33 -0.65
CA MET A 1 -5.92 -17.73 -1.67
C MET A 1 -5.17 -17.72 -2.99
N ARG A 2 -5.82 -18.04 -4.11
CA ARG A 2 -5.21 -18.09 -5.44
C ARG A 2 -5.90 -17.01 -6.27
N PHE A 3 -5.15 -16.04 -6.72
CA PHE A 3 -5.67 -14.90 -7.47
C PHE A 3 -5.39 -15.17 -8.96
N HIS A 4 -6.37 -14.88 -9.80
CA HIS A 4 -6.40 -15.24 -11.21
C HIS A 4 -6.37 -14.01 -12.13
N GLN A 5 -6.74 -12.84 -11.61
CA GLN A 5 -6.80 -11.60 -12.39
C GLN A 5 -6.15 -10.42 -11.66
N VAL A 6 -5.61 -9.46 -12.42
CA VAL A 6 -4.99 -8.23 -11.90
C VAL A 6 -5.94 -7.50 -10.95
N LYS A 7 -7.25 -7.46 -11.28
CA LYS A 7 -8.27 -6.88 -10.41
C LYS A 7 -8.31 -7.48 -9.00
N GLU A 8 -8.02 -8.77 -8.83
CA GLU A 8 -8.07 -9.40 -7.51
C GLU A 8 -6.84 -9.03 -6.66
N LEU A 9 -5.69 -8.77 -7.30
CA LEU A 9 -4.52 -8.23 -6.63
C LEU A 9 -4.76 -6.78 -6.19
N VAL A 10 -5.36 -5.97 -7.08
CA VAL A 10 -5.76 -4.58 -6.78
C VAL A 10 -6.80 -4.55 -5.65
N ASP A 11 -7.77 -5.47 -5.65
CA ASP A 11 -8.77 -5.62 -4.59
C ASP A 11 -8.13 -5.97 -3.25
N TRP A 12 -7.16 -6.88 -3.27
CA TRP A 12 -6.39 -7.23 -2.08
C TRP A 12 -5.55 -6.07 -1.56
N ALA A 13 -4.87 -5.33 -2.45
CA ALA A 13 -4.09 -4.16 -2.10
C ALA A 13 -4.98 -3.06 -1.49
N ALA A 14 -6.13 -2.75 -2.11
CA ALA A 14 -7.10 -1.80 -1.58
C ALA A 14 -7.61 -2.25 -0.19
N GLY A 15 -7.90 -3.54 -0.04
CA GLY A 15 -8.28 -4.13 1.25
C GLY A 15 -7.18 -4.04 2.31
N TYR A 16 -5.92 -4.14 1.92
CA TYR A 16 -4.76 -3.99 2.80
C TYR A 16 -4.57 -2.53 3.25
N HIS A 17 -4.60 -1.57 2.32
CA HIS A 17 -4.56 -0.13 2.63
C HIS A 17 -5.71 0.28 3.56
N ARG A 18 -6.94 -0.22 3.30
CA ARG A 18 -8.07 0.00 4.20
C ARG A 18 -7.80 -0.48 5.63
N ARG A 19 -7.27 -1.70 5.78
CA ARG A 19 -6.92 -2.25 7.10
C ARG A 19 -5.83 -1.45 7.80
N LEU A 20 -4.84 -0.95 7.07
CA LEU A 20 -3.81 -0.07 7.63
C LEU A 20 -4.44 1.24 8.12
N ALA A 21 -5.28 1.87 7.30
CA ALA A 21 -5.98 3.10 7.67
C ALA A 21 -6.84 2.93 8.93
N GLU A 22 -7.60 1.83 9.03
CA GLU A 22 -8.42 1.52 10.19
C GLU A 22 -7.57 1.31 11.44
N GLN A 23 -6.43 0.61 11.33
CA GLN A 23 -5.51 0.41 12.44
C GLN A 23 -4.87 1.72 12.90
N TYR A 24 -4.38 2.55 11.96
CA TYR A 24 -3.82 3.86 12.29
C TYR A 24 -4.84 4.77 12.97
N ALA A 25 -6.07 4.84 12.44
CA ALA A 25 -7.14 5.63 13.05
C ALA A 25 -7.55 5.11 14.43
N ALA A 26 -7.60 3.79 14.62
CA ALA A 26 -7.90 3.19 15.93
C ALA A 26 -6.81 3.50 16.97
N LEU A 27 -5.53 3.46 16.56
CA LEU A 27 -4.41 3.82 17.42
C LEU A 27 -4.37 5.32 17.74
N ALA A 28 -4.73 6.17 16.78
CA ALA A 28 -4.86 7.62 17.01
C ALA A 28 -5.96 7.94 18.02
N GLY A 29 -7.06 7.19 18.03
CA GLY A 29 -8.13 7.32 19.03
C GLY A 29 -7.78 6.76 20.42
N GLY A 30 -6.60 6.16 20.59
CA GLY A 30 -6.11 5.61 21.85
C GLY A 30 -5.39 6.63 22.74
N GLU A 31 -4.78 6.14 23.81
CA GLU A 31 -4.00 6.97 24.74
C GLU A 31 -2.54 7.09 24.25
N VAL A 32 -2.34 7.84 23.17
CA VAL A 32 -1.03 8.11 22.56
C VAL A 32 -0.65 9.58 22.72
N GLY A 33 0.65 9.89 22.64
CA GLY A 33 1.09 11.29 22.69
C GLY A 33 0.59 12.09 21.48
N GLU A 34 0.29 13.38 21.67
CA GLU A 34 -0.28 14.28 20.64
C GLU A 34 0.46 14.20 19.29
N ARG A 35 1.79 14.16 19.29
CA ARG A 35 2.61 14.00 18.08
C ARG A 35 2.39 12.67 17.37
N VAL A 36 2.29 11.58 18.15
CA VAL A 36 2.04 10.23 17.63
C VAL A 36 0.63 10.14 17.06
N GLN A 37 -0.35 10.76 17.74
CA GLN A 37 -1.71 10.89 17.25
C GLN A 37 -1.73 11.56 15.88
N MET A 38 -1.13 12.75 15.74
CA MET A 38 -1.09 13.48 14.47
C MET A 38 -0.42 12.67 13.36
N ALA A 39 0.67 11.98 13.66
CA ALA A 39 1.36 11.10 12.73
C ALA A 39 0.48 9.92 12.26
N LEU A 40 -0.26 9.30 13.19
CA LEU A 40 -1.19 8.21 12.90
C LEU A 40 -2.39 8.70 12.08
N GLU A 41 -2.96 9.86 12.40
CA GLU A 41 -4.07 10.46 11.62
C GLU A 41 -3.62 10.76 10.18
N TYR A 42 -2.43 11.34 10.01
CA TYR A 42 -1.85 11.62 8.70
C TYR A 42 -1.66 10.32 7.88
N LEU A 43 -1.13 9.27 8.49
CA LEU A 43 -1.00 7.96 7.83
C LEU A 43 -2.36 7.35 7.50
N ALA A 44 -3.34 7.44 8.40
CA ALA A 44 -4.67 6.91 8.16
C ALA A 44 -5.36 7.58 6.95
N GLU A 45 -5.23 8.90 6.83
CA GLU A 45 -5.73 9.66 5.68
C GLU A 45 -5.02 9.26 4.39
N HIS A 46 -3.70 9.07 4.46
CA HIS A 46 -2.89 8.65 3.33
C HIS A 46 -3.29 7.27 2.79
N GLU A 47 -3.42 6.28 3.68
CA GLU A 47 -3.83 4.92 3.33
C GLU A 47 -5.25 4.89 2.74
N ARG A 48 -6.17 5.72 3.26
CA ARG A 48 -7.52 5.88 2.68
C ARG A 48 -7.47 6.46 1.28
N LYS A 49 -6.58 7.42 1.02
CA LYS A 49 -6.42 7.99 -0.30
C LYS A 49 -5.93 6.94 -1.30
N MET A 50 -4.97 6.11 -0.90
CA MET A 50 -4.46 5.02 -1.74
C MET A 50 -5.52 3.94 -2.00
N GLU A 51 -6.32 3.60 -0.99
CA GLU A 51 -7.49 2.74 -1.17
C GLU A 51 -8.50 3.33 -2.16
N GLN A 52 -8.81 4.63 -2.06
CA GLN A 52 -9.69 5.31 -2.99
C GLN A 52 -9.12 5.32 -4.41
N GLU A 53 -7.85 5.65 -4.61
CA GLU A 53 -7.20 5.64 -5.92
C GLU A 53 -7.29 4.24 -6.56
N LEU A 54 -7.00 3.18 -5.80
CA LEU A 54 -7.13 1.78 -6.28
C LEU A 54 -8.58 1.38 -6.56
N THR A 55 -9.54 1.85 -5.76
CA THR A 55 -10.96 1.61 -5.97
C THR A 55 -11.49 2.40 -7.19
N GLU A 56 -10.99 3.62 -7.42
CA GLU A 56 -11.31 4.47 -8.57
C GLU A 56 -10.76 3.89 -9.88
N TYR A 57 -9.55 3.30 -9.86
CA TYR A 57 -9.04 2.52 -10.99
C TYR A 57 -10.02 1.41 -11.41
N ARG A 58 -10.80 0.88 -10.46
CA ARG A 58 -11.81 -0.16 -10.67
C ARG A 58 -13.15 0.38 -11.18
N GLN A 59 -13.45 1.66 -10.99
CA GLN A 59 -14.72 2.23 -11.44
C GLN A 59 -14.72 2.42 -12.97
N ASP A 60 -15.78 1.91 -13.59
CA ASP A 60 -16.06 1.84 -15.02
C ASP A 60 -15.90 3.23 -15.68
N GLY A 61 -14.75 3.47 -16.32
CA GLY A 61 -14.42 4.77 -16.91
C GLY A 61 -12.92 5.07 -17.06
N SER A 62 -12.06 4.31 -16.41
CA SER A 62 -10.60 4.44 -16.55
C SER A 62 -10.10 3.67 -17.77
N ASP A 63 -9.21 4.25 -18.60
CA ASP A 63 -8.55 3.62 -19.77
C ASP A 63 -7.82 2.28 -19.48
N HIS A 64 -7.79 1.85 -18.21
CA HIS A 64 -7.10 0.67 -17.69
C HIS A 64 -8.01 -0.56 -17.47
N GLY A 65 -9.30 -0.50 -17.86
CA GLY A 65 -10.22 -1.64 -17.73
C GLY A 65 -9.69 -2.94 -18.38
N ALA A 66 -9.02 -2.81 -19.52
CA ALA A 66 -8.38 -3.93 -20.21
C ALA A 66 -7.26 -4.61 -19.40
N VAL A 67 -6.52 -3.84 -18.58
CA VAL A 67 -5.46 -4.34 -17.70
C VAL A 67 -6.05 -5.05 -16.49
N LEU A 68 -7.15 -4.55 -15.93
CA LEU A 68 -7.81 -5.16 -14.77
C LEU A 68 -8.46 -6.51 -15.11
N GLU A 69 -8.93 -6.67 -16.34
CA GLU A 69 -9.47 -7.93 -16.87
C GLU A 69 -8.38 -8.89 -17.36
N ALA A 70 -7.11 -8.45 -17.42
CA ALA A 70 -6.00 -9.30 -17.81
C ALA A 70 -5.85 -10.48 -16.84
N TRP A 71 -5.67 -11.66 -17.45
CA TRP A 71 -5.49 -12.91 -16.74
C TRP A 71 -4.02 -13.14 -16.46
N PHE A 72 -3.70 -13.52 -15.22
CA PHE A 72 -2.35 -14.00 -14.92
C PHE A 72 -2.15 -15.37 -15.59
N ASP A 73 -1.18 -15.47 -16.48
CA ASP A 73 -0.90 -16.69 -17.25
C ASP A 73 -0.36 -17.82 -16.36
N ASP A 74 0.31 -17.48 -15.24
CA ASP A 74 0.91 -18.46 -14.34
C ASP A 74 0.46 -18.33 -12.86
N PRO A 75 -0.05 -19.41 -12.23
CA PRO A 75 -0.46 -19.40 -10.84
C PRO A 75 0.71 -19.40 -9.82
N ALA A 76 1.96 -19.57 -10.25
CA ALA A 76 3.17 -19.38 -9.45
C ALA A 76 3.71 -17.93 -9.53
N ASP A 77 3.10 -17.08 -10.35
CA ASP A 77 3.37 -15.64 -10.40
C ASP A 77 2.92 -14.93 -9.11
N PHE A 78 2.08 -15.60 -8.31
CA PHE A 78 1.68 -15.08 -7.02
C PHE A 78 2.87 -14.90 -6.09
N PRO A 79 3.02 -13.74 -5.41
CA PRO A 79 3.97 -13.66 -4.32
C PRO A 79 3.67 -14.83 -3.40
N HIS A 80 4.71 -15.61 -3.12
CA HIS A 80 4.58 -16.67 -2.15
C HIS A 80 3.99 -16.05 -0.87
N PRO A 81 3.18 -16.78 -0.09
CA PRO A 81 2.69 -16.35 1.22
C PRO A 81 3.71 -15.61 2.13
N PRO A 82 5.05 -15.83 2.08
CA PRO A 82 6.01 -15.11 2.90
C PRO A 82 6.04 -13.59 2.71
N VAL A 83 5.70 -13.03 1.55
CA VAL A 83 5.68 -11.55 1.39
C VAL A 83 4.50 -10.95 2.14
N LEU A 84 3.36 -11.64 2.12
CA LEU A 84 2.17 -11.24 2.86
C LEU A 84 2.35 -11.47 4.37
N GLU A 85 3.07 -12.53 4.76
CA GLU A 85 3.45 -12.81 6.15
C GLU A 85 4.52 -11.85 6.70
N ARG A 86 5.26 -11.14 5.83
CA ARG A 86 6.22 -10.10 6.21
C ARG A 86 5.58 -8.74 6.45
N LEU A 87 4.30 -8.59 6.13
CA LEU A 87 3.57 -7.37 6.43
C LEU A 87 3.37 -7.29 7.94
N PRO A 88 3.76 -6.18 8.58
CA PRO A 88 3.61 -6.05 10.02
C PRO A 88 2.13 -6.14 10.39
N GLU A 89 1.77 -7.17 11.17
CA GLU A 89 0.41 -7.38 11.68
C GLU A 89 0.07 -6.45 12.85
N CYS A 90 1.08 -5.85 13.46
CA CYS A 90 0.94 -4.93 14.58
C CYS A 90 1.78 -3.68 14.34
N ILE A 91 1.19 -2.53 14.64
CA ILE A 91 1.81 -1.22 14.49
C ILE A 91 2.39 -0.80 15.83
N ASP A 92 3.70 -0.61 15.87
CA ASP A 92 4.35 -0.10 17.07
C ASP A 92 4.09 1.41 17.20
N CYS A 93 3.23 1.78 18.15
CA CYS A 93 2.84 3.15 18.44
C CYS A 93 3.64 3.79 19.59
N SER A 94 4.81 3.24 19.94
CA SER A 94 5.62 3.73 21.06
C SER A 94 6.17 5.14 20.82
N ASN A 95 6.47 5.47 19.57
CA ASN A 95 6.93 6.79 19.14
C ASN A 95 6.68 7.00 17.63
N VAL A 96 6.80 8.24 17.16
CA VAL A 96 6.58 8.62 15.76
C VAL A 96 7.51 7.82 14.83
N GLN A 97 8.79 7.65 15.18
CA GLN A 97 9.74 6.84 14.39
C GLN A 97 9.35 5.37 14.24
N SER A 98 8.72 4.77 15.24
CA SER A 98 8.33 3.35 15.23
C SER A 98 7.11 3.14 14.36
N VAL A 99 6.15 4.07 14.44
CA VAL A 99 5.00 4.14 13.53
C VAL A 99 5.48 4.33 12.10
N LEU A 100 6.38 5.30 11.87
CA LEU A 100 6.96 5.58 10.57
C LEU A 100 7.71 4.36 10.03
N SER A 101 8.58 3.74 10.83
CA SER A 101 9.34 2.56 10.41
C SER A 101 8.43 1.40 10.01
N THR A 102 7.33 1.19 10.74
CA THR A 102 6.33 0.18 10.41
C THR A 102 5.64 0.51 9.10
N ALA A 103 5.19 1.76 8.93
CA ALA A 103 4.54 2.23 7.70
C ALA A 103 5.48 2.08 6.49
N LEU A 104 6.74 2.52 6.61
CA LEU A 104 7.76 2.39 5.58
C LEU A 104 8.04 0.93 5.22
N THR A 105 8.05 0.02 6.20
CA THR A 105 8.24 -1.40 5.96
C THR A 105 7.07 -2.01 5.20
N ALA A 106 5.83 -1.65 5.56
CA ALA A 106 4.63 -2.07 4.84
C ALA A 106 4.65 -1.56 3.38
N HIS A 107 4.89 -0.25 3.17
CA HIS A 107 4.96 0.35 1.83
C HIS A 107 6.07 -0.26 0.98
N ARG A 108 7.26 -0.48 1.56
CA ARG A 108 8.36 -1.10 0.83
C ARG A 108 8.08 -2.55 0.46
N THR A 109 7.36 -3.28 1.30
CA THR A 109 6.94 -4.67 1.01
C THR A 109 5.91 -4.70 -0.12
N LEU A 110 4.96 -3.75 -0.14
CA LEU A 110 4.03 -3.58 -1.26
C LEU A 110 4.76 -3.16 -2.55
N GLN A 111 5.70 -2.23 -2.46
CA GLN A 111 6.49 -1.79 -3.62
C GLN A 111 7.28 -2.94 -4.24
N ASP A 112 8.00 -3.72 -3.42
CA ASP A 112 8.76 -4.89 -3.88
C ASP A 112 7.83 -5.92 -4.56
N LEU A 113 6.61 -6.08 -4.03
CA LEU A 113 5.58 -6.93 -4.62
C LEU A 113 5.11 -6.40 -5.98
N TYR A 114 4.92 -5.09 -6.15
CA TYR A 114 4.56 -4.50 -7.45
C TYR A 114 5.70 -4.56 -8.46
N ASP A 115 6.94 -4.28 -8.04
CA ASP A 115 8.13 -4.36 -8.91
C ASP A 115 8.35 -5.79 -9.41
N HIS A 116 8.27 -6.78 -8.51
CA HIS A 116 8.39 -8.19 -8.85
C HIS A 116 7.29 -8.66 -9.83
N ARG A 117 6.11 -8.01 -9.81
CA ARG A 117 5.02 -8.26 -10.76
C ARG A 117 5.20 -7.54 -12.09
N ALA A 118 5.68 -6.30 -12.08
CA ALA A 118 6.07 -5.62 -13.31
C ALA A 118 7.11 -6.44 -14.09
N GLU A 119 8.08 -7.04 -13.41
CA GLU A 119 9.10 -7.88 -14.05
C GLU A 119 8.55 -9.17 -14.67
N ARG A 120 7.42 -9.71 -14.17
CA ARG A 120 6.83 -10.95 -14.66
C ARG A 120 5.58 -10.78 -15.51
N ALA A 121 5.07 -9.56 -15.62
CA ALA A 121 3.94 -9.24 -16.47
C ALA A 121 4.23 -9.64 -17.92
N ALA A 122 3.35 -10.45 -18.51
CA ALA A 122 3.46 -10.89 -19.90
C ALA A 122 3.03 -9.78 -20.87
N GLY A 123 2.14 -8.88 -20.45
CA GLY A 123 1.64 -7.73 -21.21
C GLY A 123 2.35 -6.42 -20.88
N SER A 124 2.56 -5.58 -21.89
CA SER A 124 3.13 -4.23 -21.73
C SER A 124 2.25 -3.33 -20.87
N ASP A 125 0.93 -3.41 -21.04
CA ASP A 125 -0.04 -2.60 -20.30
C ASP A 125 -0.09 -2.97 -18.81
N GLU A 126 -0.03 -4.26 -18.48
CA GLU A 126 0.09 -4.74 -17.09
C GLU A 126 1.39 -4.25 -16.44
N ARG A 127 2.50 -4.36 -17.17
CA ARG A 127 3.79 -3.88 -16.68
C ARG A 127 3.74 -2.38 -16.39
N GLU A 128 3.25 -1.59 -17.33
CA GLU A 128 3.16 -0.14 -17.18
C GLU A 128 2.28 0.26 -15.99
N PHE A 129 1.18 -0.46 -15.76
CA PHE A 129 0.32 -0.27 -14.60
C PHE A 129 1.04 -0.56 -13.28
N PHE A 130 1.73 -1.70 -13.15
CA PHE A 130 2.48 -2.02 -11.92
C PHE A 130 3.68 -1.10 -11.71
N GLU A 131 4.39 -0.71 -12.78
CA GLU A 131 5.46 0.29 -12.71
C GLU A 131 4.93 1.66 -12.26
N ALA A 132 3.74 2.06 -12.72
CA ALA A 132 3.10 3.30 -12.29
C ALA A 132 2.75 3.28 -10.79
N LEU A 133 2.20 2.16 -10.30
CA LEU A 133 1.91 1.96 -8.87
C LEU A 133 3.17 1.98 -8.00
N SER A 134 4.24 1.32 -8.44
CA SER A 134 5.53 1.30 -7.74
C SER A 134 6.15 2.71 -7.66
N ARG A 135 6.16 3.44 -8.77
CA ARG A 135 6.67 4.83 -8.81
C ARG A 135 5.85 5.79 -7.94
N GLY A 136 4.53 5.60 -7.89
CA GLY A 136 3.64 6.36 -7.00
C GLY A 136 4.03 6.19 -5.52
N HIS A 137 4.22 4.94 -5.10
CA HIS A 137 4.65 4.60 -3.74
C HIS A 137 6.02 5.20 -3.37
N GLU A 138 7.00 5.17 -4.27
CA GLU A 138 8.34 5.74 -3.98
C GLU A 138 8.30 7.25 -3.72
N GLY A 139 7.45 7.97 -4.47
CA GLY A 139 7.22 9.40 -4.27
C GLY A 139 6.57 9.71 -2.91
N GLU A 140 5.54 8.93 -2.59
CA GLU A 140 4.74 9.07 -1.36
C GLU A 140 5.53 8.69 -0.11
N VAL A 141 6.28 7.58 -0.12
CA VAL A 141 7.17 7.18 0.98
C VAL A 141 8.14 8.29 1.36
N ARG A 142 8.74 8.95 0.36
CA ARG A 142 9.64 10.07 0.59
C ARG A 142 8.92 11.31 1.13
N ARG A 143 7.66 11.52 0.77
CA ARG A 143 6.82 12.60 1.31
C ARG A 143 6.49 12.33 2.77
N ILE A 144 5.95 11.17 3.08
CA ILE A 144 5.62 10.72 4.45
C ILE A 144 6.82 10.84 5.37
N ALA A 145 7.99 10.32 4.95
CA ALA A 145 9.20 10.39 5.77
C ALA A 145 9.61 11.84 6.09
N ARG A 146 9.50 12.75 5.12
CA ARG A 146 9.81 14.17 5.33
C ARG A 146 8.79 14.87 6.24
N ASP A 147 7.50 14.63 6.02
CA ASP A 147 6.42 15.24 6.82
C ASP A 147 6.48 14.74 8.27
N MET A 148 6.79 13.45 8.49
CA MET A 148 7.00 12.88 9.82
C MET A 148 8.23 13.43 10.54
N GLN A 149 9.37 13.58 9.85
CA GLN A 149 10.54 14.23 10.45
C GLN A 149 10.25 15.67 10.89
N ARG A 150 9.37 16.36 10.17
CA ARG A 150 8.95 17.72 10.51
C ARG A 150 8.05 17.77 11.74
N LEU A 151 7.21 16.75 11.95
CA LEU A 151 6.37 16.59 13.14
C LEU A 151 7.19 16.30 14.40
N GLU A 152 8.37 15.71 14.26
CA GLU A 152 9.28 15.45 15.40
C GLU A 152 10.12 16.66 15.81
N ASP A 153 10.39 17.57 14.89
CA ASP A 153 11.16 18.79 15.13
C ASP A 153 10.33 19.89 15.83
N TYR A 154 9.00 19.75 15.86
CA TYR A 154 8.04 20.61 16.57
C TYR A 154 7.79 20.14 18.00
#